data_AF-A0A1Y6K848-F1
#
_entry.id   AF-A0A1Y6K848-F1
#
_cell.length_a   1.000
_cell.length_b   1.000
_cell.length_c   1.000
_cell.angle_alpha   90.00
_cell.angle_beta   90.00
_cell.angle_gamma   90.00
#
_symmetry.space_group_name_H-M   'P 1'
#
loop_
_entity.id
_entity.type
_entity.pdbx_description
1 polymer ?
#
loop_
_entity_poly.entity_id
_entity_poly.type
_entity_poly.pdbx_seq_one_letter_code
_entity_poly.pdbx_strand_id
1 'polypeptide(L)' 'MGAWMRGPLRSMFEEYVLSKDALMGLEVNREVMRKHFEEHLSGTMDCSWGLWIFLSLAIWEDTHKGKALESNILFQ' A
#
# COMPACT_ATOMS: atom_id res chain seq x y z
N MET A 1 2.31 -8.15 13.44
CA MET A 1 1.91 -7.24 12.34
C MET A 1 0.67 -6.42 12.67
N GLY A 2 -0.46 -7.00 13.08
CA GLY A 2 -1.68 -6.21 13.34
C GLY A 2 -1.55 -5.05 14.32
N ALA A 3 -0.78 -5.21 15.40
CA ALA A 3 -0.50 -4.11 16.34
C ALA A 3 0.24 -2.92 15.69
N TRP A 4 1.08 -3.19 14.68
CA TRP A 4 1.78 -2.14 13.96
C TRP A 4 0.86 -1.41 12.98
N MET A 5 -0.02 -2.14 12.29
CA MET A 5 -1.04 -1.56 11.40
C MET A 5 -2.05 -0.69 12.16
N ARG A 6 -2.34 -1.02 13.42
CA ARG A 6 -3.16 -0.20 14.32
C ARG A 6 -2.42 0.99 14.96
N GLY A 7 -1.10 1.04 14.82
CA GLY A 7 -0.26 2.08 15.43
C GLY A 7 0.67 2.70 14.41
N PRO A 8 1.99 2.44 14.49
CA PRO A 8 3.00 3.16 13.73
C PRO A 8 2.85 3.09 12.20
N LEU A 9 2.26 2.02 11.66
CA LEU A 9 2.08 1.85 10.21
C LEU A 9 0.74 2.37 9.71
N ARG A 10 -0.13 2.88 10.59
CA ARG A 10 -1.48 3.32 10.21
C ARG A 10 -1.43 4.43 9.16
N SER A 11 -0.76 5.52 9.47
CA SER A 11 -0.66 6.67 8.57
C SER A 11 0.09 6.32 7.28
N MET A 12 1.08 5.41 7.35
CA MET A 12 1.75 4.90 6.16
C MET A 12 0.78 4.12 5.26
N PHE A 13 -0.13 3.34 5.82
CA PHE A 13 -1.12 2.63 5.02
C PHE A 13 -2.10 3.60 4.34
N GLU A 14 -2.57 4.59 5.09
CA GLU A 14 -3.44 5.66 4.56
C GLU A 14 -2.74 6.41 3.40
N GLU A 15 -1.47 6.75 3.56
CA GLU A 15 -0.66 7.46 2.58
C GLU A 15 -0.27 6.61 1.37
N TYR A 16 0.32 5.43 1.58
CA TYR A 16 0.90 4.66 0.48
C TYR A 16 -0.11 3.78 -0.24
N VAL A 17 -1.20 3.37 0.42
CA VAL A 17 -2.19 2.45 -0.16
C VAL A 17 -3.51 3.16 -0.44
N LEU A 18 -4.12 3.81 0.55
CA LEU A 18 -5.47 4.38 0.39
C LEU A 18 -5.52 5.66 -0.45
N SER A 19 -4.39 6.33 -0.67
CA SER A 19 -4.31 7.50 -1.56
C SER A 19 -4.21 7.12 -3.05
N LYS A 20 -3.81 5.89 -3.37
CA LYS A 20 -3.51 5.46 -4.74
C LYS A 20 -4.69 4.74 -5.40
N ASP A 21 -4.96 5.08 -6.66
CA ASP A 21 -5.95 4.38 -7.50
C ASP A 21 -5.40 3.07 -8.08
N ALA A 22 -4.08 2.93 -8.13
CA ALA A 22 -3.40 1.74 -8.61
C ALA A 22 -2.10 1.49 -7.84
N LEU A 23 -1.75 0.22 -7.70
CA LEU A 23 -0.46 -0.24 -7.20
C LEU A 23 0.18 -1.10 -8.28
N MET A 24 1.41 -0.76 -8.68
CA MET A 24 2.16 -1.54 -9.69
C MET A 24 1.41 -1.65 -11.04
N GLY A 25 0.63 -0.63 -11.40
CA GLY A 25 -0.19 -0.61 -12.61
C GLY A 25 -1.48 -1.45 -12.54
N LEU A 26 -1.78 -2.06 -11.38
CA LEU A 26 -3.04 -2.75 -11.13
C LEU A 26 -4.00 -1.83 -10.36
N GLU A 27 -5.23 -1.70 -10.86
CA GLU A 27 -6.26 -0.92 -10.19
C GLU A 27 -6.57 -1.50 -8.80
N VAL A 28 -6.66 -0.61 -7.82
CA VAL A 28 -7.05 -0.94 -6.45
C VAL A 28 -8.41 -0.33 -6.18
N ASN A 29 -9.37 -1.17 -5.80
CA ASN A 29 -10.64 -0.67 -5.30
C ASN A 29 -10.43 -0.05 -3.90
N ARG A 30 -10.23 1.28 -3.88
CA ARG A 30 -9.93 2.03 -2.65
C ARG A 30 -11.02 1.90 -1.59
N GLU A 31 -12.28 1.80 -2.00
CA GLU A 31 -13.39 1.71 -1.06
C GLU A 31 -13.39 0.36 -0.33
N VAL A 32 -13.20 -0.73 -1.07
CA VAL A 32 -13.06 -2.08 -0.49
C VAL A 32 -11.80 -2.16 0.38
N MET A 33 -10.69 -1.56 -0.06
CA MET A 33 -9.45 -1.54 0.71
C MET A 33 -9.61 -0.75 2.02
N ARG A 34 -10.28 0.41 1.98
CA ARG A 34 -10.58 1.23 3.16
C ARG A 34 -11.45 0.46 4.14
N LYS A 35 -12.51 -0.19 3.65
CA LYS A 35 -13.38 -1.02 4.49
C LYS A 35 -12.59 -2.12 5.22
N HIS A 36 -11.74 -2.87 4.54
CA HIS A 36 -10.92 -3.90 5.18
C HIS A 36 -9.90 -3.34 6.16
N PHE A 37 -9.35 -2.17 5.88
CA PHE A 37 -8.46 -1.49 6.81
C PHE A 37 -9.21 -1.09 8.08
N GLU A 38 -10.41 -0.51 7.95
CA GLU A 38 -11.26 -0.14 9.10
C GLU A 38 -11.70 -1.37 9.93
N GLU A 39 -12.09 -2.47 9.28
CA GLU A 39 -12.41 -3.75 9.94
C GLU A 39 -11.22 -4.30 10.74
N HIS A 40 -10.00 -4.07 10.25
CA HIS A 40 -8.77 -4.43 10.97
C HIS A 40 -8.46 -3.49 12.13
N LEU A 41 -8.70 -2.19 11.96
CA LEU A 41 -8.49 -1.20 13.00
C LEU A 41 -9.48 -1.38 14.16
N SER A 42 -10.74 -1.69 13.86
CA SER A 42 -11.78 -1.96 14.87
C SER A 42 -11.58 -3.29 15.60
N GLY A 43 -10.76 -4.19 15.06
CA GLY A 43 -10.60 -5.56 15.56
C GLY A 43 -11.75 -6.49 15.18
N THR A 44 -12.65 -6.06 14.28
CA THR A 44 -13.72 -6.90 13.74
C THR A 44 -13.19 -8.08 12.94
N MET A 45 -12.09 -7.89 12.20
CA MET A 45 -11.43 -8.94 11.42
C MET A 45 -9.91 -8.74 11.40
N ASP A 46 -9.13 -9.81 11.51
CA ASP A 46 -7.68 -9.70 11.36
C ASP A 46 -7.25 -9.73 9.88
N CYS A 47 -7.14 -8.55 9.26
CA CYS A 47 -6.59 -8.40 7.90
C CYS A 47 -5.07 -8.18 7.85
N SER A 48 -4.33 -8.40 8.96
CA SER A 48 -2.90 -8.03 9.09
C SER A 48 -2.05 -8.46 7.90
N TRP A 49 -2.22 -9.71 7.46
CA TRP A 49 -1.36 -10.31 6.44
C TRP A 49 -1.60 -9.70 5.06
N GLY A 50 -2.86 -9.55 4.66
CA GLY A 50 -3.22 -8.91 3.39
C GLY A 50 -2.80 -7.44 3.35
N LEU A 51 -3.11 -6.68 4.40
CA LEU A 51 -2.75 -5.26 4.49
C LEU A 51 -1.22 -5.08 4.44
N TRP A 52 -0.46 -5.97 5.08
CA TRP A 52 0.99 -5.92 5.00
C TRP A 52 1.54 -6.10 3.58
N ILE A 53 0.94 -6.99 2.78
CA ILE A 53 1.34 -7.19 1.37
C ILE A 53 1.13 -5.90 0.58
N PHE A 54 -0.05 -5.28 0.70
CA PHE A 54 -0.34 -4.03 -0.01
C PHE A 54 0.59 -2.89 0.39
N LEU A 55 0.85 -2.74 1.69
CA LEU A 55 1.80 -1.72 2.18
C LEU A 55 3.22 -1.96 1.65
N SER A 56 3.69 -3.20 1.73
CA SER A 56 5.03 -3.57 1.25
C SER A 56 5.18 -3.29 -0.24
N LEU A 57 4.16 -3.64 -1.03
CA LEU A 57 4.14 -3.40 -2.47
C LEU A 57 4.14 -1.89 -2.78
N ALA A 58 3.33 -1.11 -2.06
CA ALA A 58 3.23 0.32 -2.26
C ALA A 58 4.53 1.07 -1.93
N ILE A 59 5.22 0.67 -0.86
CA ILE A 59 6.54 1.19 -0.48
C ILE A 59 7.59 0.78 -1.51
N TRP A 60 7.57 -0.48 -1.96
CA TRP A 60 8.51 -0.96 -2.98
C TRP A 60 8.37 -0.17 -4.28
N GLU A 61 7.13 0.04 -4.73
CA GLU A 61 6.81 0.83 -5.91
C GLU A 61 7.32 2.27 -5.78
N ASP A 62 7.06 2.92 -4.64
CA ASP A 62 7.54 4.27 -4.37
C ASP A 62 9.07 4.38 -4.40
N THR A 63 9.75 3.41 -3.77
CA THR A 63 11.22 3.32 -3.72
C THR A 63 11.85 3.12 -5.11
N HIS A 64 11.14 2.50 -6.06
CA HIS A 64 11.69 2.11 -7.37
C HIS A 64 11.12 2.89 -8.56
N LYS A 65 10.04 3.68 -8.37
CA LYS A 65 9.47 4.56 -9.41
C LYS A 65 10.49 5.54 -9.97
N GLY A 66 11.50 5.95 -9.19
CA GLY A 66 12.62 6.78 -9.65
C GLY A 66 13.71 6.06 -10.48
N LYS A 67 13.78 4.72 -10.47
CA LYS A 67 14.82 3.95 -11.19
C LYS A 67 14.40 3.47 -12.59
N ALA A 68 13.10 3.44 -12.87
CA ALA A 68 12.59 2.97 -14.16
C ALA A 68 12.71 4.03 -15.28
N LEU A 69 12.78 5.31 -14.94
CA LEU A 69 12.92 6.40 -15.92
C LEU A 69 14.36 6.64 -16.39
N GLU A 70 15.38 6.32 -15.58
CA GLU A 70 16.78 6.52 -15.97
C GLU A 70 17.30 5.46 -16.96
N SER A 71 16.72 4.25 -16.94
CA SER A 71 17.09 3.18 -17.88
C SER A 71 16.60 3.43 -19.32
N ASN A 72 15.62 4.32 -19.51
CA ASN A 72 15.03 4.63 -20.82
C ASN A 72 15.66 5.84 -21.52
N ILE A 73 16.56 6.57 -20.86
CA ILE A 73 17.24 7.76 -21.44
C ILE A 73 18.64 7.39 -21.97
N LEU A 74 19.18 6.21 -21.64
CA LEU A 74 20.50 5.74 -22.11
C LEU A 74 20.48 4.97 -23.44
N PHE A 75 19.33 4.91 -24.13
CA PHE A 75 19.17 4.25 -25.44
C PHE A 75 18.49 5.13 -26.51
N GLN A 76 18.65 6.46 -26.43
CA GLN A 76 18.31 7.37 -27.54
C GLN A 76 19.54 8.11 -28.06
#